data_AF-A0A0C9YLG4-F1
#
_entry.id   AF-A0A0C9YLG4-F1
#
_cell.length_a   1.000
_cell.length_b   1.000
_cell.length_c   1.000
_cell.angle_alpha   90.00
_cell.angle_beta   90.00
_cell.angle_gamma   90.00
#
_symmetry.space_group_name_H-M   'P 1'
#
loop_
_entity.id
_entity.type
_entity.pdbx_description
1 polymer ?
#
loop_
_entity_poly.entity_id
_entity_poly.type
_entity_poly.pdbx_seq_one_letter_code
_entity_poly.pdbx_strand_id
1 'polypeptide(L)'
;MFPGCGDTHPSDIPNVCAQPFWSAFVPGLLVLIFGLAEMLLDPAQSRYNGHGDIQFLLTFIAVLEFLPWVTLGIYVVASNTGLGVISTMPLKIPPDDHLRDNHVVGSLEGYASIFEWVTYSWMYPVIKVGNTREMEPEDVWDLSSAMQSKSIFIKFMATEYISGPNCRQDQSGLSRTVGHHRVPTSHFTDVANRSDLLLDILLTIVTVLLSYAAPFFLHQVLYLIENPTREDRSKACVLALKARHIVVLTSTP
;
A
#
# COMPACT_ATOMS: atom_id res chain seq x y z
N MET A 1 -31.04 4.27 1.04
CA MET A 1 -31.65 4.70 2.31
C MET A 1 -31.32 3.63 3.36
N PHE A 2 -30.19 3.77 4.04
CA PHE A 2 -29.81 2.93 5.18
C PHE A 2 -30.03 3.76 6.45
N PRO A 3 -30.83 3.30 7.43
CA PRO A 3 -31.07 4.04 8.66
C PRO A 3 -29.98 3.67 9.68
N GLY A 4 -29.24 4.65 10.21
CA GLY A 4 -28.41 4.38 11.39
C GLY A 4 -27.10 5.15 11.59
N CYS A 5 -26.84 6.28 10.93
CA CYS A 5 -25.72 7.15 11.30
C CYS A 5 -26.24 8.49 11.81
N GLY A 6 -26.56 8.54 13.09
CA GLY A 6 -26.72 9.78 13.82
C GLY A 6 -25.36 10.28 14.29
N ASP A 7 -25.07 11.55 13.95
CA ASP A 7 -24.22 12.51 14.65
C ASP A 7 -23.01 11.94 15.42
N THR A 8 -21.96 11.58 14.69
CA THR A 8 -20.62 11.35 15.27
C THR A 8 -19.67 12.48 14.88
N HIS A 9 -18.89 12.91 15.86
CA HIS A 9 -17.97 14.04 15.82
C HIS A 9 -16.85 13.79 14.78
N PRO A 10 -16.34 14.82 14.05
CA PRO A 10 -15.37 14.66 12.95
C PRO A 10 -13.99 14.09 13.35
N SER A 11 -13.76 13.81 14.63
CA SER A 11 -12.49 13.36 15.19
C SER A 11 -12.35 11.85 15.35
N ASP A 12 -13.42 11.06 15.15
CA ASP A 12 -13.42 9.63 15.48
C ASP A 12 -13.19 8.67 14.28
N ILE A 13 -12.85 9.22 13.11
CA ILE A 13 -12.78 8.46 11.84
C ILE A 13 -11.48 7.66 11.60
N PRO A 14 -10.29 7.90 12.18
CA PRO A 14 -9.09 7.27 11.62
C PRO A 14 -8.92 5.78 11.97
N ASN A 15 -9.66 5.23 12.94
CA ASN A 15 -9.39 3.86 13.43
C ASN A 15 -10.26 2.77 12.82
N VAL A 16 -11.37 3.09 12.16
CA VAL A 16 -12.30 2.07 11.62
C VAL A 16 -11.88 1.61 10.21
N CYS A 17 -11.20 2.46 9.44
CA CYS A 17 -10.76 2.14 8.08
C CYS A 17 -9.32 1.57 7.99
N ALA A 18 -8.53 1.64 9.06
CA ALA A 18 -7.17 1.08 9.08
C ALA A 18 -7.12 -0.43 9.43
N GLN A 19 -8.19 -0.98 10.01
CA GLN A 19 -8.26 -2.40 10.38
C GLN A 19 -8.36 -3.41 9.23
N PRO A 20 -9.04 -3.14 8.09
CA PRO A 20 -9.14 -4.14 7.01
C PRO A 20 -7.89 -4.22 6.10
N PHE A 21 -6.98 -3.25 6.15
CA PHE A 21 -5.77 -3.28 5.30
C PHE A 21 -4.73 -4.30 5.81
N TRP A 22 -4.50 -4.35 7.13
CA TRP A 22 -3.55 -5.27 7.74
C TRP A 22 -4.05 -6.72 7.79
N SER A 23 -5.37 -6.93 7.83
CA SER A 23 -5.96 -8.27 7.88
C SER A 23 -5.84 -9.05 6.56
N ALA A 24 -5.59 -8.37 5.42
CA ALA A 24 -5.40 -9.01 4.13
C ALA A 24 -3.93 -9.36 3.82
N PHE A 25 -2.98 -8.59 4.35
CA PHE A 25 -1.54 -8.75 4.04
C PHE A 25 -0.87 -9.87 4.85
N VAL A 26 -1.25 -10.02 6.12
CA VAL A 26 -0.67 -11.03 7.03
C VAL A 26 -0.98 -12.47 6.61
N PRO A 27 -2.20 -12.83 6.16
CA PRO A 27 -2.48 -14.18 5.66
C PRO A 27 -1.70 -14.50 4.39
N GLY A 28 -1.55 -13.53 3.47
CA GLY A 28 -0.81 -13.72 2.22
C GLY A 28 0.68 -14.00 2.45
N LEU A 29 1.30 -13.29 3.39
CA LEU A 29 2.71 -13.50 3.76
C LEU A 29 2.91 -14.85 4.47
N LEU A 30 2.01 -15.24 5.37
CA LEU A 30 2.07 -16.52 6.08
C LEU A 30 1.92 -17.72 5.13
N VAL A 31 1.04 -17.63 4.13
CA VAL A 31 0.87 -18.65 3.09
C VAL A 31 2.15 -18.81 2.25
N LEU A 32 2.81 -17.71 1.91
CA LEU A 32 4.05 -17.73 1.12
C LEU A 32 5.19 -18.37 1.92
N ILE A 33 5.26 -18.12 3.23
CA ILE A 33 6.23 -18.75 4.14
C ILE A 33 5.93 -20.24 4.32
N PHE A 34 4.67 -20.64 4.50
CA PHE A 34 4.30 -22.05 4.63
C PHE A 34 4.51 -22.85 3.33
N GLY A 35 4.22 -22.25 2.17
CA GLY A 35 4.50 -22.89 0.87
C GLY A 35 5.99 -23.08 0.60
N LEU A 36 6.85 -22.17 1.06
CA LEU A 36 8.30 -22.32 0.97
C LEU A 36 8.85 -23.37 1.96
N ALA A 37 8.22 -23.53 3.13
CA ALA A 37 8.61 -24.53 4.12
C ALA A 37 8.28 -25.97 3.67
N GLU A 38 7.10 -26.17 3.06
CA GLU A 38 6.68 -27.44 2.46
C GLU A 38 7.61 -27.84 1.31
N MET A 39 7.99 -26.90 0.44
CA MET A 39 8.92 -27.14 -0.66
C MET A 39 10.34 -27.56 -0.21
N LEU A 40 10.70 -27.27 1.05
CA LEU A 40 11.99 -27.65 1.64
C LEU A 40 11.96 -29.02 2.35
N LEU A 41 10.78 -29.61 2.58
CA LEU A 41 10.61 -30.86 3.35
C LEU A 41 10.40 -32.12 2.49
N ASP A 42 10.39 -32.00 1.16
CA ASP A 42 9.98 -33.07 0.24
C ASP A 42 10.93 -34.29 0.05
N PRO A 43 12.22 -34.36 0.49
CA PRO A 43 13.05 -35.51 0.12
C PRO A 43 13.00 -36.71 1.11
N ALA A 44 11.87 -37.00 1.76
CA ALA A 44 11.83 -38.04 2.82
C ALA A 44 10.89 -39.24 2.59
N GLN A 45 10.12 -39.32 1.50
CA GLN A 45 9.02 -40.30 1.41
C GLN A 45 9.22 -41.44 0.39
N SER A 46 10.44 -41.97 0.27
CA SER A 46 10.74 -43.13 -0.59
C SER A 46 11.14 -44.37 0.22
N ARG A 47 10.16 -45.08 0.79
CA ARG A 47 10.12 -46.57 0.88
C ARG A 47 8.93 -47.04 1.74
N TYR A 48 7.86 -47.57 1.15
CA TYR A 48 7.06 -48.67 1.74
C TYR A 48 6.18 -49.32 0.66
N ASN A 49 6.22 -50.65 0.57
CA ASN A 49 5.68 -51.44 -0.54
C ASN A 49 4.58 -52.40 -0.01
N GLY A 50 3.33 -52.21 -0.45
CA GLY A 50 2.14 -52.97 -0.03
C GLY A 50 0.96 -52.66 -0.97
N HIS A 51 0.64 -53.58 -1.88
CA HIS A 51 0.18 -53.26 -3.23
C HIS A 51 -1.35 -53.05 -3.42
N GLY A 52 -2.14 -52.83 -2.36
CA GLY A 52 -3.61 -52.65 -2.48
C GLY A 52 -4.16 -51.52 -1.61
N ASP A 53 -3.92 -51.56 -0.31
CA ASP A 53 -4.37 -50.51 0.63
C ASP A 53 -3.59 -49.20 0.49
N ILE A 54 -2.35 -49.26 0.02
CA ILE A 54 -1.51 -48.07 -0.19
C ILE A 54 -2.07 -47.19 -1.31
N GLN A 55 -2.74 -47.76 -2.32
CA GLN A 55 -3.25 -46.96 -3.43
C GLN A 55 -4.44 -46.10 -3.01
N PHE A 56 -5.34 -46.65 -2.18
CA PHE A 56 -6.40 -45.88 -1.53
C PHE A 56 -5.83 -44.83 -0.57
N LEU A 57 -4.83 -45.19 0.24
CA LEU A 57 -4.18 -44.28 1.17
C LEU A 57 -3.48 -43.11 0.44
N LEU A 58 -2.78 -43.39 -0.66
CA LEU A 58 -2.12 -42.37 -1.50
C LEU A 58 -3.13 -41.46 -2.19
N THR A 59 -4.25 -41.99 -2.70
CA THR A 59 -5.32 -41.14 -3.25
C THR A 59 -5.97 -40.28 -2.18
N PHE A 60 -6.14 -40.81 -0.96
CA PHE A 60 -6.71 -40.08 0.16
C PHE A 60 -5.76 -38.96 0.65
N ILE A 61 -4.47 -39.23 0.76
CA ILE A 61 -3.43 -38.25 1.09
C ILE A 61 -3.38 -37.15 0.00
N ALA A 62 -3.38 -37.52 -1.28
CA ALA A 62 -3.38 -36.56 -2.37
C ALA A 62 -4.62 -35.65 -2.36
N VAL A 63 -5.80 -36.18 -1.99
CA VAL A 63 -7.03 -35.38 -1.85
C VAL A 63 -6.95 -34.44 -0.63
N LEU A 64 -6.38 -34.91 0.49
CA LEU A 64 -6.17 -34.09 1.68
C LEU A 64 -5.15 -32.96 1.45
N GLU A 65 -4.14 -33.18 0.63
CA GLU A 65 -3.18 -32.13 0.24
C GLU A 65 -3.79 -31.14 -0.75
N PHE A 66 -4.71 -31.57 -1.60
CA PHE A 66 -5.35 -30.70 -2.59
C PHE A 66 -6.37 -29.72 -1.97
N LEU A 67 -7.06 -30.14 -0.90
CA LEU A 67 -8.14 -29.36 -0.28
C LEU A 67 -7.67 -27.98 0.30
N PRO A 68 -6.50 -27.90 0.97
CA PRO A 68 -5.89 -26.62 1.36
C PRO A 68 -5.62 -25.68 0.19
N TRP A 69 -5.13 -26.19 -0.94
CA TRP A 69 -4.85 -25.36 -2.12
C TRP A 69 -6.13 -24.81 -2.76
N VAL A 70 -7.20 -25.60 -2.79
CA VAL A 70 -8.52 -25.13 -3.26
C VAL A 70 -9.06 -24.04 -2.34
N THR A 71 -8.97 -24.27 -1.03
CA THR A 71 -9.40 -23.31 -0.02
C THR A 71 -8.60 -22.01 -0.13
N LEU A 72 -7.29 -22.10 -0.25
CA LEU A 72 -6.40 -20.96 -0.48
C LEU A 72 -6.76 -20.21 -1.76
N GLY A 73 -6.98 -20.94 -2.86
CA GLY A 73 -7.38 -20.37 -4.14
C GLY A 73 -8.66 -19.54 -4.02
N ILE A 74 -9.66 -20.06 -3.30
CA ILE A 74 -10.93 -19.34 -3.04
C ILE A 74 -10.66 -18.06 -2.23
N TYR A 75 -9.87 -18.13 -1.16
CA TYR A 75 -9.53 -16.96 -0.35
C TYR A 75 -8.79 -15.88 -1.15
N VAL A 76 -7.83 -16.29 -1.98
CA VAL A 76 -7.08 -15.38 -2.84
C VAL A 76 -8.02 -14.70 -3.84
N VAL A 77 -8.90 -15.46 -4.51
CA VAL A 77 -9.87 -14.88 -5.47
C VAL A 77 -10.84 -13.92 -4.78
N ALA A 78 -11.38 -14.28 -3.62
CA ALA A 78 -12.28 -13.43 -2.86
C ALA A 78 -11.60 -12.12 -2.42
N SER A 79 -10.36 -12.21 -1.91
CA SER A 79 -9.57 -11.05 -1.50
C SER A 79 -9.25 -10.12 -2.67
N ASN A 80 -8.78 -10.65 -3.80
CA ASN A 80 -8.46 -9.85 -4.98
C ASN A 80 -9.70 -9.19 -5.59
N THR A 81 -10.85 -9.88 -5.57
CA THR A 81 -12.12 -9.29 -6.04
C THR A 81 -12.53 -8.13 -5.14
N GLY A 82 -12.47 -8.30 -3.82
CA GLY A 82 -12.75 -7.22 -2.87
C GLY A 82 -11.80 -6.04 -3.04
N LEU A 83 -10.49 -6.31 -3.19
CA LEU A 83 -9.49 -5.29 -3.43
C LEU A 83 -9.74 -4.54 -4.73
N GLY A 84 -10.05 -5.25 -5.82
CA GLY A 84 -10.38 -4.65 -7.12
C GLY A 84 -11.56 -3.69 -7.03
N VAL A 85 -12.62 -4.08 -6.32
CA VAL A 85 -13.79 -3.20 -6.08
C VAL A 85 -13.38 -1.97 -5.27
N ILE A 86 -12.67 -2.15 -4.15
CA ILE A 86 -12.21 -1.03 -3.31
C ILE A 86 -11.30 -0.08 -4.09
N SER A 87 -10.38 -0.62 -4.91
CA SER A 87 -9.45 0.16 -5.71
C SER A 87 -10.13 1.02 -6.78
N THR A 88 -11.37 0.69 -7.16
CA THR A 88 -12.18 1.49 -8.11
C THR A 88 -13.13 2.49 -7.43
N MET A 89 -13.27 2.44 -6.11
CA MET A 89 -14.10 3.41 -5.38
C MET A 89 -13.36 4.74 -5.21
N PRO A 90 -14.06 5.88 -5.30
CA PRO A 90 -13.45 7.20 -5.11
C PRO A 90 -13.03 7.40 -3.65
N LEU A 91 -11.86 8.01 -3.43
CA LEU A 91 -11.30 8.30 -2.09
C LEU A 91 -12.16 9.28 -1.29
N LYS A 92 -12.89 10.18 -1.96
CA LYS A 92 -13.80 11.14 -1.33
C LYS A 92 -15.07 11.29 -2.17
N ILE A 93 -16.21 11.46 -1.49
CA ILE A 93 -17.49 11.74 -2.14
C ILE A 93 -17.49 13.21 -2.56
N PRO A 94 -17.79 13.54 -3.83
CA PRO A 94 -17.90 14.93 -4.27
C PRO A 94 -19.06 15.63 -3.55
N PRO A 95 -18.90 16.91 -3.15
CA PRO A 95 -19.98 17.69 -2.55
C PRO A 95 -21.11 17.94 -3.57
N ASP A 96 -22.36 17.97 -3.10
CA ASP A 96 -23.54 18.20 -3.95
C ASP A 96 -23.45 19.53 -4.72
N ASP A 97 -23.83 19.50 -6.01
CA ASP A 97 -23.67 20.55 -7.03
C ASP A 97 -24.26 21.93 -6.67
N HIS A 98 -25.08 22.03 -5.63
CA HIS A 98 -25.71 23.29 -5.20
C HIS A 98 -24.76 24.28 -4.48
N LEU A 99 -23.51 23.89 -4.21
CA LEU A 99 -22.48 24.77 -3.61
C LEU A 99 -21.41 25.22 -4.62
N ARG A 100 -21.60 24.93 -5.91
CA ARG A 100 -20.62 25.13 -6.99
C ARG A 100 -20.62 26.51 -7.64
N ASP A 101 -21.26 27.50 -7.01
CA ASP A 101 -21.34 28.88 -7.52
C ASP A 101 -20.03 29.67 -7.37
N ASN A 102 -19.07 29.18 -6.58
CA ASN A 102 -17.75 29.78 -6.49
C ASN A 102 -16.76 28.91 -7.29
N HIS A 103 -16.05 29.52 -8.24
CA HIS A 103 -15.12 28.94 -9.23
C HIS A 103 -13.89 28.19 -8.67
N VAL A 104 -13.98 27.61 -7.47
CA VAL A 104 -12.87 26.91 -6.82
C VAL A 104 -12.85 25.48 -7.36
N VAL A 105 -12.11 25.26 -8.45
CA VAL A 105 -11.79 23.91 -8.94
C VAL A 105 -10.80 23.28 -7.96
N GLY A 106 -11.32 22.61 -6.94
CA GLY A 106 -10.50 21.88 -5.97
C GLY A 106 -9.73 20.73 -6.64
N SER A 107 -8.55 20.39 -6.08
CA SER A 107 -7.74 19.28 -6.59
C SER A 107 -8.53 17.97 -6.77
N LEU A 108 -8.45 17.43 -7.98
CA LEU A 108 -9.05 16.15 -8.39
C LEU A 108 -8.41 14.94 -7.72
N GLU A 109 -7.20 15.10 -7.16
CA GLU A 109 -6.48 14.06 -6.43
C GLU A 109 -7.34 13.43 -5.31
N GLY A 110 -8.09 14.26 -4.58
CA GLY A 110 -8.89 13.79 -3.45
C GLY A 110 -10.12 12.97 -3.86
N TYR A 111 -10.55 13.07 -5.12
CA TYR A 111 -11.74 12.38 -5.65
C TYR A 111 -11.38 11.17 -6.53
N ALA A 112 -10.10 11.01 -6.86
CA ALA A 112 -9.61 9.87 -7.62
C ALA A 112 -9.82 8.55 -6.86
N SER A 113 -9.98 7.45 -7.59
CA SER A 113 -9.85 6.11 -7.02
C SER A 113 -8.39 5.79 -6.68
N ILE A 114 -8.13 4.79 -5.83
CA ILE A 114 -6.75 4.37 -5.50
C ILE A 114 -5.99 3.99 -6.79
N PHE A 115 -6.67 3.31 -7.71
CA PHE A 115 -6.06 2.93 -8.99
C PHE A 115 -5.72 4.14 -9.86
N GLU A 116 -6.62 5.13 -9.95
CA GLU A 116 -6.34 6.39 -10.66
C GLU A 116 -5.25 7.21 -9.98
N TRP A 117 -5.16 7.16 -8.65
CA TRP A 117 -4.14 7.83 -7.86
C TRP A 117 -2.76 7.23 -8.14
N VAL A 118 -2.63 5.89 -8.07
CA VAL A 118 -1.37 5.16 -8.36
C VAL A 118 -0.93 5.35 -9.82
N THR A 119 -1.87 5.40 -10.77
CA THR A 119 -1.55 5.58 -12.20
C THR A 119 -1.43 7.04 -12.62
N TYR A 120 -1.60 7.99 -11.69
CA TYR A 120 -1.68 9.43 -11.96
C TYR A 120 -2.70 9.80 -13.06
N SER A 121 -3.73 8.98 -13.26
CA SER A 121 -4.74 9.19 -14.32
C SER A 121 -5.51 10.50 -14.11
N TRP A 122 -5.68 10.92 -12.84
CA TRP A 122 -6.34 12.18 -12.47
C TRP A 122 -5.61 13.43 -12.98
N MET A 123 -4.30 13.36 -13.30
CA MET A 123 -3.53 14.49 -13.85
C MET A 123 -3.78 14.73 -15.35
N TYR A 124 -4.34 13.75 -16.05
CA TYR A 124 -4.53 13.78 -17.50
C TYR A 124 -5.23 15.05 -18.04
N PRO A 125 -6.26 15.61 -17.37
CA PRO A 125 -6.91 16.84 -17.83
C PRO A 125 -5.97 18.04 -17.90
N VAL A 126 -5.08 18.24 -16.91
CA VAL A 126 -4.12 19.37 -16.91
C VAL A 126 -3.09 19.19 -18.00
N ILE A 127 -2.58 17.97 -18.18
CA ILE A 127 -1.64 17.65 -19.26
C ILE A 127 -2.28 17.94 -20.63
N LYS A 128 -3.57 17.61 -20.79
CA LYS A 128 -4.32 17.88 -22.02
C LYS A 128 -4.48 19.38 -22.26
N VAL A 129 -4.82 20.17 -21.25
CA VAL A 129 -4.93 21.65 -21.36
C VAL A 129 -3.58 22.24 -21.76
N GLY A 130 -2.50 21.87 -21.07
CA GLY A 130 -1.15 22.33 -21.37
C GLY A 130 -0.62 21.93 -22.75
N ASN A 131 -1.17 20.87 -23.35
CA ASN A 131 -0.86 20.49 -24.74
C ASN A 131 -1.67 21.29 -25.78
N THR A 132 -2.79 21.91 -25.38
CA THR A 132 -3.67 22.67 -26.28
C THR A 132 -3.43 24.17 -26.23
N ARG A 133 -3.08 24.72 -25.05
CA ARG A 133 -2.88 26.15 -24.84
C ARG A 133 -1.85 26.40 -23.73
N GLU A 134 -1.33 27.62 -23.68
CA GLU A 134 -0.53 28.09 -22.54
C GLU A 134 -1.41 28.10 -21.27
N MET A 135 -0.87 27.55 -20.18
CA MET A 135 -1.60 27.40 -18.92
C MET A 135 -1.68 28.74 -18.20
N GLU A 136 -2.89 29.13 -17.81
CA GLU A 136 -3.12 30.30 -16.98
C GLU A 136 -3.24 29.90 -15.50
N PRO A 137 -3.03 30.83 -14.55
CA PRO A 137 -3.14 30.52 -13.12
C PRO A 137 -4.51 29.95 -12.71
N GLU A 138 -5.56 30.25 -13.47
CA GLU A 138 -6.92 29.75 -13.28
C GLU A 138 -7.13 28.30 -13.77
N ASP A 139 -6.24 27.77 -14.61
CA ASP A 139 -6.29 26.36 -15.06
C ASP A 139 -5.70 25.39 -14.02
N VAL A 140 -4.96 25.91 -13.05
CA VAL A 140 -4.28 25.13 -12.03
C VAL A 140 -5.24 24.90 -10.86
N TRP A 141 -5.34 23.65 -10.42
CA TRP A 141 -6.19 23.30 -9.28
C TRP A 141 -5.67 23.87 -7.97
N ASP A 142 -6.61 24.24 -7.10
CA ASP A 142 -6.27 24.61 -5.73
C ASP A 142 -5.82 23.39 -4.93
N LEU A 143 -4.84 23.61 -4.05
CA LEU A 143 -4.31 22.59 -3.14
C LEU A 143 -5.44 21.98 -2.28
N SER A 144 -5.40 20.64 -2.17
CA SER A 144 -6.27 19.89 -1.26
C SER A 144 -6.18 20.44 0.16
N SER A 145 -7.31 20.49 0.87
CA SER A 145 -7.40 21.02 2.24
C SER A 145 -6.42 20.34 3.23
N ALA A 146 -6.00 19.10 2.93
CA ALA A 146 -5.02 18.38 3.73
C ALA A 146 -3.59 18.92 3.55
N MET A 147 -3.24 19.40 2.36
CA MET A 147 -1.91 19.93 2.00
C MET A 147 -1.81 21.45 2.19
N GLN A 148 -2.91 22.12 2.50
CA GLN A 148 -2.90 23.55 2.77
C GLN A 148 -2.08 23.87 4.03
N SER A 149 -1.29 24.95 3.95
CA SER A 149 -0.44 25.44 5.04
C SER A 149 -1.21 25.64 6.34
N LYS A 150 -2.45 26.13 6.27
CA LYS A 150 -3.33 26.32 7.42
C LYS A 150 -3.59 25.01 8.18
N SER A 151 -3.86 23.92 7.47
CA SER A 151 -4.14 22.61 8.06
C SER A 151 -2.91 22.02 8.73
N ILE A 152 -1.76 22.11 8.05
CA ILE A 152 -0.46 21.68 8.57
C ILE A 152 -0.08 22.51 9.81
N PHE A 153 -0.27 23.83 9.76
CA PHE A 153 0.05 24.74 10.86
C PHE A 153 -0.81 24.48 12.10
N ILE A 154 -2.11 24.19 11.94
CA ILE A 154 -2.97 23.82 13.08
C ILE A 154 -2.48 22.53 13.73
N LYS A 155 -2.13 21.50 12.93
CA LYS A 155 -1.55 20.26 13.46
C LYS A 155 -0.22 20.53 14.18
N PHE A 156 0.62 21.38 13.60
CA PHE A 156 1.90 21.77 14.18
C PHE A 156 1.69 22.44 15.56
N MET A 157 0.84 23.46 15.63
CA MET A 157 0.53 24.16 16.88
C MET A 157 -0.06 23.21 17.95
N ALA A 158 -0.91 22.27 17.54
CA ALA A 158 -1.49 21.28 18.46
C ALA A 158 -0.44 20.32 19.04
N THR A 159 0.49 19.83 18.22
CA THR A 159 1.58 18.96 18.68
C THR A 159 2.59 19.73 19.55
N GLU A 160 2.78 21.03 19.32
CA GLU A 160 3.69 21.88 20.12
C GLU A 160 3.12 22.08 21.52
N TYR A 161 1.81 22.31 21.61
CA TYR A 161 1.08 22.37 22.88
C TYR A 161 1.17 21.07 23.69
N ILE A 162 1.13 19.90 23.03
CA ILE A 162 1.26 18.59 23.68
C ILE A 162 2.71 18.32 24.12
N SER A 163 3.70 18.91 23.45
CA SER A 163 5.13 18.65 23.67
C SER A 163 5.83 19.61 24.65
N GLY A 164 5.14 20.65 25.17
CA GLY A 164 5.63 21.33 26.38
C GLY A 164 4.91 22.63 26.78
N PRO A 165 5.18 23.16 28.00
CA PRO A 165 6.01 22.62 29.07
C PRO A 165 5.16 22.18 30.28
N ASN A 166 5.71 21.33 31.15
CA ASN A 166 5.45 21.48 32.57
C ASN A 166 5.99 22.86 32.98
N CYS A 167 5.24 23.93 32.68
CA CYS A 167 5.39 25.19 33.39
C CYS A 167 4.90 24.91 34.79
N ARG A 168 5.83 24.52 35.67
CA ARG A 168 5.68 24.80 37.09
C ARG A 168 5.37 26.29 37.18
N GLN A 169 4.14 26.59 37.57
CA GLN A 169 3.67 27.93 37.86
C GLN A 169 4.41 28.43 39.09
N ASP A 170 5.63 28.91 38.91
CA ASP A 170 6.35 29.63 39.95
C ASP A 170 6.18 31.13 39.71
N GLN A 171 5.24 31.71 40.48
CA GLN A 171 5.08 33.15 40.63
C GLN A 171 6.21 33.70 41.51
N SER A 172 7.42 33.82 40.97
CA SER A 172 8.44 34.61 41.66
C SER A 172 9.37 35.33 40.68
N GLY A 173 9.13 36.64 40.57
CA GLY A 173 10.17 37.67 40.50
C GLY A 173 11.21 37.58 39.38
N LEU A 174 10.93 38.33 38.30
CA LEU A 174 11.89 39.27 37.71
C LEU A 174 13.34 38.79 37.47
N SER A 175 13.57 38.02 36.39
CA SER A 175 14.74 38.26 35.54
C SER A 175 14.53 37.64 34.17
N ARG A 176 14.46 38.52 33.17
CA ARG A 176 14.16 38.20 31.77
C ARG A 176 15.42 37.64 31.10
N THR A 177 15.59 36.33 31.15
CA THR A 177 16.43 35.61 30.20
C THR A 177 15.50 34.78 29.34
N VAL A 178 15.06 35.36 28.21
CA VAL A 178 14.39 34.62 27.13
C VAL A 178 15.47 33.79 26.46
N GLY A 179 15.89 32.72 27.14
CA GLY A 179 16.64 31.65 26.52
C GLY A 179 15.68 31.00 25.55
N HIS A 180 15.95 31.16 24.25
CA HIS A 180 15.28 30.43 23.18
C HIS A 180 15.26 28.95 23.57
N HIS A 181 14.11 28.48 24.05
CA HIS A 181 13.86 27.08 24.27
C HIS A 181 13.78 26.45 22.88
N ARG A 182 14.95 26.14 22.33
CA ARG A 182 15.13 25.46 21.06
C ARG A 182 14.72 24.01 21.34
N VAL A 183 13.40 23.78 21.33
CA VAL A 183 12.81 22.43 21.36
C VAL A 183 13.54 21.66 20.26
N PRO A 184 14.12 20.48 20.54
CA PRO A 184 14.80 19.71 19.52
C PRO A 184 13.78 19.35 18.44
N THR A 185 13.85 20.07 17.32
CA THR A 185 12.95 19.99 16.17
C THR A 185 12.87 18.58 15.57
N SER A 186 13.81 17.69 15.91
CA SER A 186 13.86 16.32 15.43
C SER A 186 12.81 15.39 16.05
N HIS A 187 12.37 15.60 17.30
CA HIS A 187 11.37 14.70 17.92
C HIS A 187 9.93 15.07 17.51
N PHE A 188 9.74 16.27 16.98
CA PHE A 188 8.43 16.81 16.66
C PHE A 188 7.89 16.27 15.33
N THR A 189 8.77 16.14 14.33
CA THR A 189 8.41 15.63 12.99
C THR A 189 7.93 14.18 13.03
N ASP A 190 8.45 13.39 13.98
CA ASP A 190 8.17 11.96 14.09
C ASP A 190 6.78 11.65 14.65
N VAL A 191 6.16 12.58 15.41
CA VAL A 191 4.82 12.38 15.97
C VAL A 191 3.74 12.90 15.02
N ALA A 192 4.02 13.99 14.28
CA ALA A 192 3.01 14.63 13.44
C ALA A 192 2.72 13.88 12.14
N ASN A 193 3.70 13.18 11.54
CA ASN A 193 3.52 12.54 10.22
C ASN A 193 4.07 11.10 10.09
N ARG A 194 3.98 10.30 11.15
CA ARG A 194 4.54 8.93 11.16
C ARG A 194 3.93 7.97 10.13
N SER A 195 2.67 8.16 9.74
CA SER A 195 1.96 7.22 8.86
C SER A 195 2.50 7.31 7.44
N ASP A 196 2.57 8.52 6.90
CA ASP A 196 3.09 8.76 5.55
C ASP A 196 4.57 8.34 5.48
N LEU A 197 5.35 8.70 6.51
CA LEU A 197 6.77 8.31 6.58
C LEU A 197 6.96 6.79 6.62
N LEU A 198 6.12 6.06 7.37
CA LEU A 198 6.21 4.60 7.45
C LEU A 198 5.83 3.96 6.12
N LEU A 199 4.81 4.48 5.42
CA LEU A 199 4.46 4.02 4.09
C LEU A 199 5.61 4.26 3.10
N ASP A 200 6.22 5.44 3.11
CA ASP A 200 7.38 5.74 2.26
C ASP A 200 8.56 4.79 2.50
N ILE A 201 8.86 4.49 3.77
CA ILE A 201 9.92 3.53 4.13
C ILE A 201 9.58 2.14 3.60
N LEU A 202 8.35 1.66 3.80
CA LEU A 202 7.93 0.34 3.34
C LEU A 202 7.94 0.24 1.81
N LEU A 203 7.40 1.24 1.12
CA LEU A 203 7.39 1.29 -0.34
C LEU A 203 8.82 1.33 -0.88
N THR A 204 9.72 2.09 -0.24
CA THR A 204 11.14 2.12 -0.62
C THR A 204 11.81 0.75 -0.48
N ILE A 205 11.57 0.04 0.64
CA ILE A 205 12.12 -1.31 0.84
C ILE A 205 11.61 -2.26 -0.26
N VAL A 206 10.31 -2.23 -0.56
CA VAL A 206 9.72 -3.06 -1.61
C VAL A 206 10.34 -2.74 -2.97
N THR A 207 10.47 -1.46 -3.33
CA THR A 207 11.09 -1.02 -4.59
C THR A 207 12.53 -1.49 -4.71
N VAL A 208 13.32 -1.38 -3.65
CA VAL A 208 14.72 -1.85 -3.64
C VAL A 208 14.77 -3.38 -3.81
N LEU A 209 13.96 -4.14 -3.09
CA LEU A 209 13.90 -5.60 -3.23
C LEU A 209 13.50 -6.03 -4.65
N LEU A 210 12.49 -5.40 -5.24
CA LEU A 210 12.07 -5.66 -6.62
C LEU A 210 13.16 -5.31 -7.64
N SER A 211 13.93 -4.24 -7.38
CA SER A 211 15.06 -3.83 -8.23
C SER A 211 16.19 -4.87 -8.24
N TYR A 212 16.46 -5.52 -7.10
CA TYR A 212 17.42 -6.63 -7.04
C TYR A 212 16.85 -7.95 -7.58
N ALA A 213 15.52 -8.12 -7.58
CA ALA A 213 14.89 -9.32 -8.14
C ALA A 213 15.04 -9.40 -9.67
N ALA A 214 15.02 -8.27 -10.38
CA ALA A 214 15.17 -8.24 -11.85
C ALA A 214 16.48 -8.91 -12.37
N PRO A 215 17.69 -8.54 -11.91
CA PRO A 215 18.93 -9.19 -12.35
C PRO A 215 19.01 -10.67 -11.91
N PHE A 216 18.40 -11.04 -10.79
CA PHE A 216 18.33 -12.44 -10.34
C PHE A 216 17.58 -13.31 -11.36
N PHE A 217 16.38 -12.89 -11.79
CA PHE A 217 15.61 -13.63 -12.79
C PHE A 217 16.31 -13.65 -14.15
N LEU A 218 17.00 -12.57 -14.53
CA LEU A 218 17.77 -12.52 -15.77
C LEU A 218 18.93 -13.52 -15.77
N HIS A 219 19.68 -13.62 -14.68
CA HIS A 219 20.74 -14.62 -14.54
C HIS A 219 20.19 -16.04 -14.64
N GLN A 220 19.03 -16.30 -14.03
CA GLN A 220 18.39 -17.61 -14.09
C GLN A 220 17.91 -17.97 -15.50
N VAL A 221 17.39 -16.99 -16.26
CA VAL A 221 17.01 -17.18 -17.67
C VAL A 221 18.24 -17.48 -18.53
N LEU A 222 19.34 -16.73 -18.36
CA LEU A 222 20.57 -16.96 -19.11
C LEU A 222 21.16 -18.34 -18.84
N TYR A 223 21.16 -18.78 -17.57
CA TYR A 223 21.62 -20.11 -17.18
C TYR A 223 20.81 -21.24 -17.84
N LEU A 224 19.49 -21.09 -17.92
CA LEU A 224 18.60 -22.08 -18.56
C LEU A 224 18.71 -22.10 -20.10
N ILE A 225 19.17 -21.01 -20.71
CA ILE A 225 19.37 -20.93 -22.16
C ILE A 225 20.71 -21.56 -22.57
N GLU A 226 21.73 -21.48 -21.70
CA GLU A 226 23.07 -22.00 -21.97
C GLU A 226 23.11 -23.53 -22.14
N ASN A 227 22.21 -24.29 -21.47
CA ASN A 227 22.07 -25.74 -21.61
C ASN A 227 20.63 -26.15 -21.97
N PRO A 228 20.25 -26.09 -23.27
CA PRO A 228 18.84 -26.16 -23.65
C PRO A 228 18.26 -27.58 -23.63
N THR A 229 17.52 -27.93 -22.58
CA THR A 229 16.55 -29.05 -22.60
C THR A 229 15.13 -28.55 -22.92
N ARG A 230 14.22 -29.44 -23.35
CA ARG A 230 12.81 -29.05 -23.63
C ARG A 230 12.10 -28.51 -22.40
N GLU A 231 12.39 -29.07 -21.23
CA GLU A 231 11.78 -28.65 -19.96
C GLU A 231 12.33 -27.29 -19.51
N ASP A 232 13.62 -27.04 -19.69
CA ASP A 232 14.26 -25.79 -19.27
C ASP A 232 13.82 -24.58 -20.10
N ARG A 233 13.48 -24.79 -21.39
CA ARG A 233 12.87 -23.74 -22.23
C ARG A 233 11.51 -23.27 -21.70
N SER A 234 10.69 -24.18 -21.16
CA SER A 234 9.39 -23.82 -20.59
C SER A 234 9.55 -23.00 -19.30
N LYS A 235 10.53 -23.36 -18.46
CA LYS A 235 10.89 -22.62 -17.23
C LYS A 235 11.43 -21.24 -17.57
N ALA A 236 12.29 -21.13 -18.58
CA ALA A 236 12.83 -19.85 -19.04
C ALA A 236 11.73 -18.88 -19.50
N CYS A 237 10.70 -19.36 -20.22
CA CYS A 237 9.56 -18.52 -20.60
C CYS A 237 8.74 -18.01 -19.39
N VAL A 238 8.50 -18.87 -18.41
CA VAL A 238 7.78 -18.47 -17.18
C VAL A 238 8.60 -17.45 -16.37
N LEU A 239 9.91 -17.64 -16.25
CA LEU A 239 10.79 -16.72 -15.56
C LEU A 239 10.92 -15.37 -16.29
N ALA A 240 10.92 -15.37 -17.62
CA ALA A 240 10.90 -14.15 -18.41
C ALA A 240 9.60 -13.34 -18.22
N LEU A 241 8.44 -14.00 -18.11
CA LEU A 241 7.17 -13.34 -17.79
C LEU A 241 7.17 -12.72 -16.39
N LYS A 242 7.76 -13.42 -15.40
CA LYS A 242 7.96 -12.90 -14.04
C LYS A 242 8.88 -11.68 -14.04
N ALA A 243 10.01 -11.75 -14.74
CA ALA A 243 10.93 -10.62 -14.89
C ALA A 243 10.24 -9.41 -15.53
N ARG A 244 9.45 -9.60 -16.59
CA ARG A 244 8.66 -8.53 -17.20
C ARG A 244 7.70 -7.85 -16.21
N HIS A 245 6.99 -8.64 -15.39
CA HIS A 245 6.08 -8.08 -14.39
C HIS A 245 6.81 -7.27 -13.32
N ILE A 246 7.95 -7.78 -12.83
CA ILE A 246 8.76 -7.07 -11.83
C ILE A 246 9.27 -5.74 -12.38
N VAL A 247 9.76 -5.73 -13.63
CA VAL A 247 10.21 -4.49 -14.28
C VAL A 247 9.08 -3.48 -14.37
N VAL A 248 7.87 -3.90 -14.76
CA VAL A 248 6.69 -3.02 -14.81
C VAL A 248 6.40 -2.41 -13.44
N LEU A 249 6.41 -3.22 -12.38
CA LEU A 249 6.17 -2.77 -10.99
C LEU A 249 7.26 -1.83 -10.46
N THR A 250 8.51 -1.95 -10.93
CA THR A 250 9.59 -1.02 -10.57
C THR A 250 9.63 0.25 -11.43
N SER A 251 9.01 0.21 -12.62
CA SER A 251 9.04 1.31 -13.59
C SER A 251 7.90 2.32 -13.44
N THR A 252 6.92 2.02 -12.60
CA THR A 252 5.91 3.00 -12.21
C THR A 252 6.56 4.06 -11.32
N PRO A 253 6.53 5.34 -11.72
CA PRO A 253 7.16 6.44 -10.98
C PRO A 253 6.52 6.70 -9.61
#